data_AF-A0A1F1E4Q7-F1
#
_entry.id   AF-A0A1F1E4Q7-F1
#
_cell.length_a   1.000
_cell.length_b   1.000
_cell.length_c   1.000
_cell.angle_alpha   90.00
_cell.angle_beta   90.00
_cell.angle_gamma   90.00
#
_symmetry.space_group_name_H-M   'P 1'
#
loop_
_entity.id
_entity.type
_entity.pdbx_description
1 polymer ?
#
loop_
_entity_poly.entity_id
_entity_poly.type
_entity_poly.pdbx_seq_one_letter_code
_entity_poly.pdbx_strand_id
1 'polypeptide(L)'
;MNFRREPNPNRNHPMYCPYCGGMNLFPDEEGDFAWKCCECLRIFSVMFHGQDDAPVAPAKAVSSNEALQRSLQRRGHLSTAKQDASAGSRR
;
A
#
# COMPACT_ATOMS: atom_id res chain seq x y z
N MET A 1 -1.42 -8.61 28.89
CA MET A 1 -2.57 -8.24 28.03
C MET A 1 -2.96 -9.45 27.21
N ASN A 2 -4.17 -9.99 27.39
CA ASN A 2 -4.64 -11.10 26.56
C ASN A 2 -4.97 -10.56 25.17
N PHE A 3 -4.07 -10.79 24.22
CA PHE A 3 -4.46 -10.80 22.82
C PHE A 3 -5.44 -11.96 22.66
N ARG A 4 -6.73 -11.66 22.44
CA ARG A 4 -7.81 -12.66 22.35
C ARG A 4 -7.63 -13.64 21.17
N ARG A 5 -6.61 -13.45 20.32
CA ARG A 5 -6.27 -14.27 19.14
C ARG A 5 -4.98 -13.78 18.48
N GLU A 6 -4.40 -14.65 17.68
CA GLU A 6 -3.21 -14.39 16.88
C GLU A 6 -3.52 -13.36 15.77
N PRO A 7 -2.67 -12.34 15.55
CA PRO A 7 -2.92 -11.33 14.53
C PRO A 7 -2.97 -11.93 13.12
N ASN A 8 -4.02 -11.63 12.35
CA ASN A 8 -4.06 -11.93 10.91
C ASN A 8 -3.59 -10.69 10.12
N PRO A 9 -2.38 -10.70 9.53
CA PRO A 9 -1.84 -9.55 8.80
C PRO A 9 -2.61 -9.23 7.51
N ASN A 10 -3.44 -10.15 7.01
CA ASN A 10 -4.24 -9.99 5.80
C ASN A 10 -5.70 -9.58 6.10
N ARG A 11 -6.04 -9.26 7.35
CA ARG A 11 -7.40 -8.83 7.71
C ARG A 11 -7.63 -7.38 7.27
N ASN A 12 -8.52 -7.18 6.30
CA ASN A 12 -9.01 -5.85 5.97
C ASN A 12 -9.84 -5.26 7.12
N HIS A 13 -9.61 -3.98 7.41
CA HIS A 13 -10.36 -3.21 8.40
C HIS A 13 -11.47 -2.40 7.71
N PRO A 14 -12.75 -2.78 7.83
CA PRO A 14 -13.87 -1.94 7.39
C PRO A 14 -13.99 -0.70 8.26
N MET A 15 -14.25 0.46 7.66
CA MET A 15 -14.46 1.72 8.40
C MET A 15 -15.89 1.84 8.95
N TYR A 16 -16.87 1.17 8.33
CA TYR A 16 -18.30 1.26 8.65
C TYR A 16 -18.97 -0.10 8.59
N CYS A 17 -19.94 -0.34 9.47
CA CYS A 17 -20.82 -1.50 9.38
C CYS A 17 -21.68 -1.38 8.12
N PRO A 18 -21.71 -2.40 7.22
CA PRO A 18 -22.51 -2.34 6.01
C PRO A 18 -24.03 -2.35 6.28
N TYR A 19 -24.45 -2.67 7.51
CA TYR A 19 -25.86 -2.76 7.89
C TYR A 19 -26.40 -1.51 8.60
N CYS A 20 -25.62 -0.91 9.51
CA CYS A 20 -26.11 0.21 10.32
C CYS A 20 -25.29 1.50 10.20
N GLY A 21 -24.17 1.49 9.44
CA GLY A 21 -23.27 2.64 9.34
C GLY A 21 -22.45 2.94 10.60
N GLY A 22 -22.58 2.12 11.65
CA GLY A 22 -21.80 2.25 12.88
C GLY A 22 -20.31 1.99 12.67
N MET A 23 -19.47 2.60 13.49
CA MET A 23 -18.01 2.48 13.42
C MET A 23 -17.43 1.60 14.53
N ASN A 24 -18.25 1.21 15.52
CA ASN A 24 -17.80 0.38 16.64
C ASN A 24 -17.66 -1.09 16.22
N LEU A 25 -16.58 -1.39 15.48
CA LEU A 25 -16.30 -2.67 14.85
C LEU A 25 -15.10 -3.33 15.52
N PHE A 26 -15.25 -4.61 15.87
CA PHE A 26 -14.17 -5.43 16.37
C PHE A 26 -14.03 -6.67 15.50
N PRO A 27 -12.82 -7.23 15.35
CA PRO A 27 -12.68 -8.50 14.67
C PRO A 27 -13.55 -9.55 15.38
N ASP A 28 -14.06 -10.57 14.69
CA ASP A 28 -14.92 -11.61 15.29
C ASP A 28 -14.13 -12.81 15.82
N GLU A 29 -14.57 -13.43 16.91
CA GLU A 29 -13.80 -14.47 17.62
C GLU A 29 -13.69 -15.79 16.85
N GLU A 30 -14.68 -16.12 16.00
CA GLU A 30 -14.72 -17.38 15.26
C GLU A 30 -14.12 -17.25 13.86
N GLY A 31 -14.35 -16.11 13.18
CA GLY A 31 -13.92 -15.91 11.79
C GLY A 31 -12.64 -15.08 11.59
N ASP A 32 -11.69 -15.64 10.83
CA ASP A 32 -10.41 -14.99 10.46
C ASP A 32 -10.54 -13.70 9.65
N PHE A 33 -11.68 -13.50 9.00
CA PHE A 33 -12.01 -12.30 8.22
C PHE A 33 -13.31 -11.63 8.67
N ALA A 34 -13.89 -12.14 9.77
CA ALA A 34 -15.16 -11.66 10.30
C ALA A 34 -14.99 -10.48 11.27
N TRP A 35 -16.04 -9.68 11.36
CA TRP A 35 -16.15 -8.44 12.11
C TRP A 35 -17.51 -8.38 12.81
N LYS A 36 -17.47 -8.11 14.11
CA LYS A 36 -18.64 -7.86 14.95
C LYS A 36 -18.89 -6.36 15.06
N CYS A 37 -20.10 -5.94 14.75
CA CYS A 37 -20.57 -4.58 15.05
C CYS A 37 -21.19 -4.53 16.45
N CYS A 38 -20.66 -3.69 17.33
CA CYS A 38 -21.19 -3.54 18.70
C CYS A 38 -22.46 -2.67 18.77
N GLU A 39 -22.82 -1.96 17.71
CA GLU A 39 -24.02 -1.13 17.67
C GLU A 39 -25.26 -1.93 17.23
N CYS A 40 -25.13 -2.73 16.17
CA CYS A 40 -26.26 -3.52 15.64
C CYS A 40 -26.13 -5.04 15.84
N LEU A 41 -25.07 -5.48 16.55
CA LEU A 41 -24.79 -6.86 16.96
C LEU A 41 -24.61 -7.89 15.83
N ARG A 42 -24.56 -7.45 14.57
CA ARG A 42 -24.32 -8.34 13.43
C ARG A 42 -22.83 -8.66 13.28
N ILE A 43 -22.57 -9.88 12.83
CA ILE A 43 -21.26 -10.37 12.44
C ILE A 43 -21.23 -10.53 10.91
N PHE A 44 -20.17 -10.07 10.27
CA PHE A 44 -20.00 -10.13 8.82
C PHE A 44 -18.54 -10.31 8.42
N SER A 45 -18.27 -10.91 7.28
CA SER A 45 -16.91 -11.12 6.76
C SER A 45 -16.53 -10.11 5.69
N VAL A 46 -15.27 -9.65 5.74
CA VAL A 46 -14.68 -8.77 4.72
C VAL A 46 -13.48 -9.48 4.12
N MET A 47 -13.55 -9.76 2.82
CA MET A 47 -12.49 -10.45 2.09
C MET A 47 -12.00 -9.57 0.94
N PHE A 48 -10.68 -9.47 0.79
CA PHE A 48 -10.05 -8.86 -0.37
C PHE A 48 -9.85 -9.94 -1.44
N HIS A 49 -10.54 -9.81 -2.57
CA HIS A 49 -10.44 -10.79 -3.67
C HIS A 49 -9.35 -10.44 -4.71
N GLY A 50 -8.78 -9.24 -4.62
CA GLY A 50 -7.81 -8.72 -5.58
C GLY A 50 -8.22 -7.36 -6.12
N GLN A 51 -7.49 -6.90 -7.12
CA GLN A 51 -7.74 -5.66 -7.83
C GLN A 51 -7.85 -5.98 -9.33
N ASP A 52 -8.90 -5.49 -9.98
CA ASP A 52 -9.06 -5.62 -11.43
C ASP A 52 -8.07 -4.73 -12.19
N ASP A 53 -7.83 -5.07 -13.45
CA ASP A 53 -6.99 -4.26 -14.34
C ASP A 53 -7.59 -2.87 -14.53
N ALA A 54 -6.71 -1.85 -14.50
CA ALA A 54 -7.11 -0.50 -14.84
C ALA A 54 -7.56 -0.42 -16.31
N PRO A 55 -8.59 0.37 -16.65
CA PRO A 55 -9.07 0.48 -18.03
C PRO A 55 -8.00 1.03 -18.99
N VAL A 56 -7.01 1.73 -18.45
CA VAL A 56 -5.81 2.18 -19.17
C VAL A 56 -4.59 1.76 -18.36
N ALA A 57 -3.67 1.04 -19.00
CA ALA A 57 -2.42 0.67 -18.36
C ALA A 57 -1.63 1.95 -17.99
N PRO A 58 -1.12 2.06 -16.76
CA PRO A 58 -0.29 3.20 -16.39
C PRO A 58 0.96 3.22 -17.26
N ALA A 59 1.42 4.42 -17.62
CA ALA A 59 2.71 4.58 -18.27
C ALA A 59 3.80 3.92 -17.41
N LYS A 60 4.76 3.26 -18.06
CA LYS A 60 5.85 2.59 -17.37
C LYS A 60 6.55 3.57 -16.43
N ALA A 61 6.59 3.24 -15.14
CA ALA A 61 7.31 4.05 -14.17
C ALA A 61 8.80 4.07 -14.52
N VAL A 62 9.41 5.27 -14.48
CA VAL A 62 10.86 5.39 -14.53
C VAL A 62 11.48 4.74 -13.29
N SER A 63 12.65 4.15 -13.45
CA SER A 63 13.37 3.60 -12.30
C SER A 63 13.70 4.71 -11.28
N SER A 64 13.79 4.37 -9.99
CA SER A 64 14.16 5.33 -8.94
C SER A 64 15.50 6.01 -9.24
N ASN A 65 16.46 5.28 -9.83
CA ASN A 65 17.75 5.83 -10.21
C ASN A 65 17.62 6.86 -11.33
N GLU A 66 16.87 6.55 -12.38
CA GLU A 66 16.65 7.47 -13.50
C GLU A 66 15.86 8.72 -13.06
N ALA A 67 14.83 8.54 -12.24
CA ALA A 67 14.07 9.65 -11.66
C ALA A 67 14.98 10.58 -10.85
N LEU A 68 15.89 10.00 -10.05
CA LEU A 68 16.89 10.75 -9.28
C LEU A 68 17.86 11.50 -10.21
N GLN A 69 18.40 10.85 -11.23
CA GLN A 69 19.31 11.49 -12.20
C GLN A 69 18.63 12.67 -12.90
N ARG A 70 17.39 12.50 -13.37
CA ARG A 70 16.59 13.58 -13.99
C ARG A 70 16.37 14.74 -13.01
N SER A 71 16.12 14.43 -11.74
CA SER A 71 15.96 15.44 -10.67
C SER A 71 17.25 16.20 -10.40
N LEU A 72 18.39 15.50 -10.30
CA LEU A 72 19.71 16.10 -10.12
C LEU A 72 20.07 17.01 -11.31
N GLN A 73 19.87 16.52 -12.52
CA GLN A 73 20.12 17.30 -13.74
C GLN A 73 19.27 18.57 -13.79
N ARG A 74 17.97 18.47 -13.47
CA ARG A 74 17.07 19.64 -13.41
C ARG A 74 17.56 20.69 -12.40
N ARG A 75 18.16 20.26 -11.30
CA ARG A 75 18.71 21.14 -10.25
C ARG A 75 20.16 21.57 -10.49
N GLY A 76 20.77 21.19 -11.63
CA GLY A 76 22.13 21.57 -11.97
C GLY A 76 23.22 20.75 -11.27
N HIS A 77 22.89 19.64 -10.63
CA HIS A 77 23.87 18.72 -10.05
C HIS A 77 24.33 17.69 -11.09
N LEU A 78 25.65 17.51 -11.23
CA LEU A 78 26.23 16.46 -12.08
C LEU A 78 26.18 15.12 -11.35
N SER A 79 25.56 14.10 -11.97
CA SER A 79 25.67 12.72 -11.50
C SER A 79 27.10 12.21 -11.70
N THR A 80 27.61 11.40 -10.77
CA THR A 80 28.96 10.82 -10.81
C THR A 80 29.25 10.08 -12.11
N ALA A 81 28.24 9.42 -12.71
CA ALA A 81 28.34 8.73 -13.99
C ALA A 81 28.77 9.64 -15.17
N LYS A 82 28.42 10.93 -15.15
CA LYS A 82 28.87 11.90 -16.18
C LYS A 82 30.27 12.45 -15.89
N GLN A 83 30.70 12.42 -14.62
CA GLN A 83 32.04 12.86 -14.21
C GLN A 83 33.11 11.88 -14.72
N ASP A 84 32.86 10.57 -14.62
CA ASP A 84 33.82 9.53 -15.07
C ASP A 84 34.06 9.57 -16.59
N ALA A 85 33.02 9.83 -17.38
CA ALA A 85 33.14 9.96 -18.84
C ALA A 85 33.95 11.21 -19.27
N SER A 86 33.90 12.29 -18.49
CA SER A 86 34.67 13.51 -18.76
C SER A 86 36.15 13.42 -18.35
N ALA A 87 36.48 12.49 -17.44
CA ALA A 87 37.85 12.25 -16.98
C ALA A 87 38.65 11.33 -17.93
N GLY A 88 37.98 10.47 -18.69
CA GLY A 88 38.61 9.49 -19.60
C GLY A 88 39.04 10.01 -20.99
N SER A 89 38.65 11.22 -21.39
CA SER A 89 38.95 11.79 -22.72
C SER A 89 40.29 12.55 -22.81
N ARG A 90 41.14 12.45 -21.79
CA ARG A 90 42.52 12.99 -21.81
C ARG A 90 43.53 11.86 -21.70
N ARG A 91 43.76 11.15 -22.81
CA ARG A 91 45.01 10.47 -23.18
C ARG A 91 44.96 10.04 -24.63
#